data_AF-A0A8S4G6X2-F1
#
_entry.id   AF-A0A8S4G6X2-F1
#
_cell.length_a   1.000
_cell.length_b   1.000
_cell.length_c   1.000
_cell.angle_alpha   90.00
_cell.angle_beta   90.00
_cell.angle_gamma   90.00
#
_symmetry.space_group_name_H-M   'P 1'
#
loop_
_entity.id
_entity.type
_entity.pdbx_description
1 polymer ?
#
loop_
_entity_poly.entity_id
_entity_poly.type
_entity_poly.pdbx_seq_one_letter_code
_entity_poly.pdbx_strand_id
1 'polypeptide(L)' 'MHPDRWAKIATEWVPGDGRRRRGRPRRRWRDDLDKFESNWAESAQDRRVWKEKGEAFAQQWETK' A
#
# COMPACT_ATOMS: atom_id res chain seq x y z
N MET A 1 -9.92 -14.08 8.46
CA MET A 1 -9.07 -13.52 7.39
C MET A 1 -9.59 -14.03 6.06
N HIS A 2 -10.12 -13.17 5.19
CA HIS A 2 -10.42 -13.55 3.79
C HIS A 2 -9.14 -13.32 2.97
N PRO A 3 -8.35 -14.37 2.66
CA PRO A 3 -7.11 -14.20 1.87
C PRO A 3 -7.39 -13.53 0.52
N ASP A 4 -8.56 -13.80 -0.06
CA ASP A 4 -8.98 -13.28 -1.37
C ASP A 4 -9.21 -11.76 -1.35
N ARG A 5 -9.55 -11.20 -0.18
CA ARG A 5 -9.77 -9.75 -0.02
C ARG A 5 -8.48 -8.98 -0.22
N TRP A 6 -7.41 -9.44 0.43
CA TRP A 6 -6.09 -8.80 0.33
C TRP A 6 -5.45 -9.05 -1.02
N ALA A 7 -5.62 -10.25 -1.60
CA ALA A 7 -5.15 -10.56 -2.94
C ALA A 7 -5.79 -9.66 -4.00
N LYS A 8 -7.10 -9.40 -3.89
CA LYS A 8 -7.83 -8.49 -4.79
C LYS A 8 -7.38 -7.04 -4.64
N ILE A 9 -7.29 -6.52 -3.41
CA ILE A 9 -6.83 -5.13 -3.14
C ILE A 9 -5.39 -4.93 -3.64
N ALA A 10 -4.50 -5.91 -3.45
CA ALA A 10 -3.13 -5.83 -3.93
C ALA A 10 -3.03 -5.87 -5.47
N THR A 11 -3.92 -6.63 -6.14
CA THR A 11 -3.90 -6.82 -7.60
C THR A 11 -4.59 -5.69 -8.35
N GLU A 12 -5.73 -5.20 -7.85
CA GLU A 12 -6.54 -4.13 -8.45
C GLU A 12 -6.10 -2.74 -8.00
N TRP A 13 -4.97 -2.63 -7.29
CA TRP A 13 -4.45 -1.37 -6.78
C TRP A 13 -4.24 -0.35 -7.91
N VAL A 14 -5.20 0.56 -8.07
CA VAL A 14 -5.12 1.70 -8.98
C VAL A 14 -5.47 2.95 -8.17
N PRO A 15 -4.52 3.89 -7.99
CA PRO A 15 -4.77 5.11 -7.24
C PRO A 15 -5.66 6.02 -8.09
N GLY A 16 -6.97 5.94 -7.82
CA GLY A 16 -8.05 6.66 -8.49
C GLY A 16 -8.24 8.10 -8.03
N ASP A 17 -7.24 8.70 -7.40
CA ASP A 17 -7.39 10.01 -6.77
C ASP A 17 -6.89 11.15 -7.68
N GLY A 18 -7.80 12.04 -8.05
CA GLY A 18 -7.50 13.44 -8.42
C GLY A 18 -7.04 13.71 -9.86
N ARG A 19 -7.08 15.01 -10.22
CA ARG A 19 -6.52 15.54 -11.48
C ARG A 19 -5.00 15.47 -11.42
N ARG A 20 -4.39 14.65 -12.29
CA ARG A 20 -2.92 14.49 -12.38
C ARG A 20 -2.31 15.57 -13.28
N ARG A 21 -1.16 16.12 -12.89
CA ARG A 21 -0.37 17.01 -13.76
C ARG A 21 0.15 16.23 -14.98
N ARG A 22 0.09 16.84 -16.16
CA ARG A 22 0.60 16.28 -17.42
C ARG A 22 2.10 15.97 -17.25
N GLY A 23 2.53 14.78 -17.65
CA GLY A 23 3.94 14.33 -17.57
C GLY A 23 4.35 13.62 -16.27
N ARG A 24 3.52 13.60 -15.22
CA ARG A 24 3.86 12.85 -13.99
C ARG A 24 3.66 11.33 -14.20
N PRO A 25 4.64 10.48 -13.87
CA PRO A 25 4.47 9.03 -13.93
C PRO A 25 3.26 8.54 -13.11
N ARG A 26 2.70 7.38 -13.50
CA ARG A 26 1.65 6.70 -12.73
C ARG A 26 2.15 6.46 -11.30
N ARG A 27 1.32 6.74 -10.27
CA ARG A 27 1.67 6.33 -8.88
C ARG A 27 1.80 4.83 -8.87
N ARG A 28 2.86 4.34 -8.24
CA ARG A 28 3.10 2.92 -7.98
C ARG A 28 2.74 2.62 -6.54
N TRP A 29 2.41 1.36 -6.24
CA TRP A 29 2.09 0.93 -4.87
C TRP A 29 3.24 1.27 -3.92
N ARG A 30 4.48 1.19 -4.42
CA ARG A 30 5.69 1.57 -3.71
C ARG A 30 5.70 3.04 -3.29
N ASP A 31 5.17 3.96 -4.11
CA ASP A 31 5.15 5.38 -3.76
C ASP A 31 4.27 5.65 -2.51
N ASP A 32 3.18 4.90 -2.37
CA ASP A 32 2.29 5.01 -1.22
C ASP A 32 2.87 4.28 0.00
N LEU A 33 3.64 3.20 -0.21
CA LEU A 33 4.39 2.53 0.86
C LEU A 33 5.55 3.39 1.38
N ASP A 34 6.33 4.02 0.49
CA ASP A 34 7.42 4.94 0.84
C ASP A 34 6.88 6.16 1.62
N LYS A 35 5.64 6.59 1.32
CA LYS A 35 4.95 7.64 2.07
C LYS A 35 4.46 7.17 3.45
N PHE A 36 3.98 5.93 3.54
CA PHE A 36 3.51 5.35 4.80
C PHE A 36 4.69 5.14 5.77
N GLU A 37 5.79 4.59 5.26
CA GLU A 37 6.99 4.37 6.04
C GLU A 37 8.25 4.36 5.18
N SER A 38 9.17 5.29 5.44
CA SER A 38 10.38 5.47 4.63
C SER A 38 11.39 4.33 4.78
N ASN A 39 11.41 3.65 5.93
CA ASN A 39 12.28 2.50 6.24
C ASN A 39 11.51 1.17 6.22
N TRP A 40 10.46 1.07 5.40
CA TRP A 40 9.66 -0.16 5.28
C TRP A 40 10.52 -1.38 4.89
N ALA A 41 11.58 -1.17 4.09
CA ALA A 41 12.47 -2.24 3.64
C ALA A 41 13.27 -2.89 4.78
N GLU A 42 13.64 -2.11 5.80
CA GLU A 42 14.29 -2.60 7.01
C GLU A 42 13.26 -3.26 7.93
N SER A 43 12.10 -2.62 8.09
CA SER A 43 10.98 -3.14 8.89
C SER A 43 10.41 -4.45 8.35
N ALA A 44 10.50 -4.68 7.04
CA ALA A 44 10.07 -5.89 6.37
C ALA A 44 10.95 -7.11 6.71
N GLN A 45 12.15 -6.89 7.24
CA GLN A 45 13.06 -7.97 7.64
C GLN A 45 12.54 -8.70 8.89
N ASP A 46 11.87 -7.98 9.79
CA ASP A 46 11.16 -8.57 10.91
C ASP A 46 9.74 -8.94 10.48
N ARG A 47 9.48 -10.25 10.43
CA ARG A 47 8.20 -10.80 9.98
C ARG A 47 7.00 -10.38 10.86
N ARG A 48 7.21 -10.17 12.16
CA ARG A 48 6.15 -9.75 13.08
C ARG A 48 5.82 -8.28 12.87
N VAL A 49 6.85 -7.45 12.81
CA VAL A 49 6.75 -6.01 12.53
C VAL A 49 6.12 -5.77 11.16
N TRP A 50 6.54 -6.52 10.14
CA TRP A 50 5.98 -6.43 8.79
C TRP A 50 4.49 -6.79 8.75
N LYS A 51 4.07 -7.79 9.52
CA LYS A 51 2.66 -8.20 9.60
C LYS A 51 1.80 -7.08 10.19
N GLU A 52 2.20 -6.52 11.33
CA GLU A 52 1.47 -5.45 12.00
C GLU A 52 1.37 -4.19 11.13
N LYS A 53 2.48 -3.81 10.48
CA LYS A 53 2.54 -2.65 9.58
C LYS A 53 1.76 -2.87 8.29
N GLY A 54 1.80 -4.08 7.74
CA GLY A 54 0.99 -4.46 6.60
C GLY A 54 -0.50 -4.36 6.90
N GLU A 55 -0.93 -4.80 8.09
CA GLU A 55 -2.32 -4.66 8.55
C GLU A 55 -2.71 -3.18 8.70
N ALA A 56 -1.87 -2.34 9.33
CA ALA A 56 -2.12 -0.91 9.44
C ALA A 56 -2.16 -0.20 8.07
N PHE A 57 -1.25 -0.55 7.15
CA PHE A 57 -1.23 -0.03 5.79
C PHE A 57 -2.45 -0.50 4.97
N ALA A 58 -3.02 -1.66 5.27
CA ALA A 58 -4.16 -2.15 4.51
C ALA A 58 -5.49 -1.56 5.00
N GLN A 59 -5.58 -1.18 6.28
CA GLN A 59 -6.75 -0.50 6.87
C GLN A 59 -7.05 0.87 6.25
N GLN A 60 -6.06 1.63 5.76
CA GLN A 60 -6.33 2.89 5.01
C GLN A 60 -7.12 2.68 3.71
N TRP A 61 -7.16 1.45 3.19
CA TRP A 61 -7.93 1.09 1.99
C TRP A 61 -9.28 0.43 2.31
N GLU A 62 -9.57 0.19 3.59
CA GLU A 62 -10.81 -0.41 4.06
C GLU A 62 -11.95 0.62 4.19
N THR A 63 -11.62 1.91 4.31
CA THR A 63 -12.59 3.00 4.39
C THR A 63 -12.97 3.50 2.98
N LYS A 64 -13.89 2.79 2.31
CA LYS A 64 -14.70 3.34 1.22
C LYS A 64 -16.03 2.62 1.07
#